data_AF-A0A535JGH6-F1
#
_entry.id   AF-A0A535JGH6-F1
#
_cell.length_a   1.000
_cell.length_b   1.000
_cell.length_c   1.000
_cell.angle_alpha   90.00
_cell.angle_beta   90.00
_cell.angle_gamma   90.00
#
_symmetry.space_group_name_H-M   'P 1'
#
loop_
_entity.id
_entity.type
_entity.pdbx_description
1 polymer ?
#
loop_
_entity_poly.entity_id
_entity_poly.type
_entity_poly.pdbx_seq_one_letter_code
_entity_poly.pdbx_strand_id
1 'polypeptide(L)'
;MNENDVQDIEIAEPIYECPDCGSLTIRGKWSIEGAKSLTEAACKLRDYAHELEHMRASGLELARPVEADYGIVRPGGVSSPDDLDETDGDE
;
A
#
# COMPACT_ATOMS: atom_id res chain seq x y z
N MET A 1 25.02 -20.31 17.29
CA MET A 1 23.69 -19.86 16.85
C MET A 1 23.17 -19.01 17.99
N ASN A 2 23.07 -17.70 17.81
CA ASN A 2 22.53 -16.80 18.84
C ASN A 2 21.17 -16.32 18.36
N GLU A 3 20.16 -16.88 18.99
CA GLU A 3 18.76 -16.50 18.92
C GLU A 3 18.60 -15.22 19.76
N ASN A 4 18.56 -14.03 19.16
CA ASN A 4 17.77 -12.87 19.65
C ASN A 4 17.89 -11.55 18.85
N ASP A 5 18.20 -11.58 17.55
CA ASP A 5 18.12 -10.37 16.70
C ASP A 5 16.72 -10.25 16.07
N VAL A 6 15.66 -10.36 16.89
CA VAL A 6 14.33 -9.88 16.47
C VAL A 6 14.37 -8.38 16.67
N GLN A 7 14.95 -7.69 15.69
CA GLN A 7 14.98 -6.25 15.62
C GLN A 7 13.56 -5.73 15.84
N ASP A 8 13.46 -4.79 16.77
CA ASP A 8 12.33 -3.91 17.02
C ASP A 8 11.70 -3.55 15.68
N ILE A 9 10.59 -4.22 15.36
CA ILE A 9 9.84 -3.92 14.14
C ILE A 9 9.11 -2.63 14.51
N GLU A 10 9.78 -1.50 14.33
CA GLU A 10 9.18 -0.19 14.53
C GLU A 10 7.80 -0.22 13.86
N ILE A 11 6.77 0.09 14.66
CA ILE A 11 5.39 0.21 14.20
C ILE A 11 5.38 1.34 13.19
N ALA A 12 5.63 1.00 11.93
CA ALA A 12 5.57 1.98 10.86
C ALA A 12 4.11 2.15 10.45
N GLU A 13 3.78 3.37 10.06
CA GLU A 13 2.41 3.74 9.73
C GLU A 13 1.90 2.91 8.54
N PRO A 14 0.59 2.60 8.49
CA PRO A 14 0.01 1.79 7.41
C PRO A 14 0.15 2.46 6.03
N ILE A 15 0.40 3.77 6.01
CA ILE A 15 0.69 4.57 4.82
C ILE A 15 1.99 5.33 5.04
N TYR A 16 2.89 5.25 4.06
CA TYR A 16 4.14 6.00 4.04
C TYR A 16 4.26 6.81 2.75
N GLU A 17 4.57 8.10 2.85
CA GLU A 17 4.84 8.97 1.70
C GLU A 17 6.33 9.02 1.38
N CYS A 18 6.69 8.72 0.13
CA CYS A 18 8.05 8.88 -0.36
C CYS A 18 8.34 10.38 -0.60
N PRO A 19 9.32 10.98 0.11
CA PRO A 19 9.58 12.41 0.02
C PRO A 19 10.16 12.83 -1.35
N ASP A 20 10.77 11.91 -2.09
CA ASP A 20 11.44 12.20 -3.36
C ASP A 20 10.47 12.27 -4.56
N CYS A 21 9.38 11.51 -4.53
CA CYS A 21 8.48 11.37 -5.69
C CYS A 21 6.99 11.51 -5.37
N GLY A 22 6.61 11.71 -4.10
CA GLY A 22 5.22 11.88 -3.68
C GLY A 22 4.35 10.64 -3.87
N SER A 23 4.96 9.47 -4.10
CA SER A 23 4.21 8.20 -4.11
C SER A 23 3.92 7.75 -2.69
N LEU A 24 2.75 7.14 -2.47
CA LEU A 24 2.41 6.56 -1.16
C LEU A 24 2.55 5.04 -1.24
N THR A 25 3.16 4.46 -0.22
CA THR A 25 3.19 3.01 0.01
C THR A 25 2.12 2.67 1.03
N ILE A 26 1.22 1.76 0.67
CA ILE A 26 0.17 1.24 1.55
C ILE A 26 0.54 -0.17 2.02
N ARG A 27 0.31 -0.48 3.31
CA ARG A 27 0.63 -1.78 3.93
C ARG A 27 -0.61 -2.40 4.58
N GLY A 28 -1.20 -3.38 3.91
CA GLY A 28 -2.40 -4.09 4.39
C GLY A 28 -2.17 -4.86 5.69
N LYS A 29 -0.96 -5.42 5.88
CA LYS A 29 -0.60 -6.29 7.02
C LYS A 29 -0.78 -5.61 8.39
N TRP A 30 -0.66 -4.29 8.44
CA TRP A 30 -0.71 -3.52 9.70
C TRP A 30 -2.05 -2.82 9.93
N SER A 31 -2.99 -2.96 9.00
CA SER A 31 -4.31 -2.33 9.09
C SER A 31 -5.10 -2.70 10.36
N ILE A 32 -4.85 -3.87 10.96
CA ILE A 32 -5.53 -4.34 12.19
C ILE A 32 -4.67 -4.32 13.44
N GLU A 33 -3.45 -3.76 13.37
CA GLU A 33 -2.53 -3.82 14.49
C GLU A 33 -3.12 -3.20 15.77
N GLY A 34 -2.84 -3.83 16.92
CA GLY A 34 -3.32 -3.41 18.24
C GLY A 34 -4.78 -3.75 18.55
N ALA A 35 -5.51 -4.42 17.67
CA ALA A 35 -6.85 -4.92 17.97
C ALA A 35 -6.83 -5.95 19.13
N LYS A 36 -7.70 -5.80 20.13
CA LYS A 36 -7.82 -6.71 21.28
C LYS A 36 -9.07 -7.60 21.20
N SER A 37 -9.90 -7.38 20.19
CA SER A 37 -11.12 -8.14 19.93
C SER A 37 -11.41 -8.24 18.43
N LEU A 38 -12.24 -9.21 18.04
CA LEU A 38 -12.71 -9.36 16.65
C LEU A 38 -13.48 -8.13 16.17
N THR A 39 -14.28 -7.52 17.05
CA THR A 39 -15.03 -6.29 16.75
C THR A 39 -14.07 -5.14 16.44
N GLU A 40 -13.02 -4.96 17.23
CA GLU A 40 -12.02 -3.92 16.98
C GLU A 40 -11.24 -4.17 15.69
N ALA A 41 -10.84 -5.42 15.42
CA ALA A 41 -10.16 -5.75 14.16
C ALA A 41 -11.07 -5.45 12.95
N ALA A 42 -12.36 -5.78 13.03
CA ALA A 42 -13.33 -5.48 11.98
C ALA A 42 -13.62 -3.97 11.84
N CYS A 43 -13.58 -3.19 12.91
CA CYS A 43 -13.63 -1.72 12.83
C CYS A 43 -12.41 -1.19 12.06
N LYS A 44 -11.20 -1.59 12.47
CA LYS A 44 -9.95 -1.13 11.85
C LYS A 44 -9.86 -1.46 10.35
N LEU A 45 -10.30 -2.66 9.93
CA LEU A 45 -10.37 -3.00 8.50
C LEU A 45 -11.31 -2.09 7.73
N ARG A 46 -12.46 -1.71 8.31
CA ARG A 46 -13.42 -0.80 7.67
C ARG A 46 -12.88 0.61 7.59
N ASP A 47 -12.21 1.08 8.64
CA ASP A 47 -11.57 2.40 8.66
C ASP A 47 -10.48 2.48 7.58
N TYR A 48 -9.64 1.44 7.48
CA TYR A 48 -8.63 1.36 6.43
C TYR A 48 -9.25 1.31 5.03
N ALA A 49 -10.35 0.57 4.84
CA ALA A 49 -11.07 0.55 3.56
C ALA A 49 -11.61 1.95 3.17
N HIS A 50 -12.19 2.70 4.12
CA HIS A 50 -12.63 4.07 3.87
C HIS A 50 -11.46 5.00 3.50
N GLU A 51 -10.28 4.80 4.09
CA GLU A 51 -9.08 5.56 3.75
C GLU A 51 -8.61 5.29 2.31
N LEU A 52 -8.65 4.02 1.86
CA LEU A 52 -8.39 3.67 0.45
C LEU A 52 -9.39 4.34 -0.49
N GLU A 53 -10.68 4.36 -0.13
CA GLU A 53 -11.72 5.05 -0.91
C GLU A 53 -11.49 6.57 -0.96
N HIS A 54 -11.06 7.18 0.15
CA HIS A 54 -10.73 8.60 0.21
C HIS A 54 -9.53 8.96 -0.67
N MET A 55 -8.48 8.13 -0.68
CA MET A 55 -7.34 8.29 -1.58
C MET A 55 -7.79 8.24 -3.05
N ARG A 56 -8.62 7.25 -3.41
CA ARG A 56 -9.20 7.15 -4.74
C ARG A 56 -10.03 8.38 -5.12
N ALA A 57 -10.87 8.86 -4.20
CA ALA A 57 -11.67 10.07 -4.42
C ALA A 57 -10.81 11.34 -4.61
N SER A 58 -9.61 11.34 -4.03
CA SER A 58 -8.61 12.40 -4.18
C SER A 58 -7.78 12.29 -5.48
N GLY A 59 -8.08 11.31 -6.34
CA GLY A 59 -7.40 11.12 -7.61
C GLY A 59 -6.16 10.24 -7.53
N LEU A 60 -5.96 9.46 -6.47
CA LEU A 60 -4.89 8.47 -6.39
C LEU A 60 -5.34 7.11 -6.94
N GLU A 61 -4.44 6.40 -7.61
CA GLU A 61 -4.67 5.07 -8.17
C GLU A 61 -3.52 4.13 -7.81
N LEU A 62 -3.82 2.82 -7.79
CA LEU A 62 -2.78 1.79 -7.65
C LEU A 62 -1.91 1.78 -8.90
N ALA A 63 -0.59 1.90 -8.73
CA ALA A 63 0.36 1.83 -9.84
C ALA A 63 0.50 0.41 -10.41
N ARG A 64 0.17 -0.61 -9.61
CA ARG A 64 0.21 -2.05 -9.93
C ARG A 64 -0.62 -2.84 -8.92
N PRO A 65 -0.92 -4.13 -9.18
CA PRO A 65 -1.57 -4.99 -8.19
C PRO A 65 -0.81 -5.01 -6.85
N VAL A 66 -1.57 -5.15 -5.76
CA VAL A 66 -1.00 -5.30 -4.41
C VAL A 66 -0.35 -6.68 -4.30
N GLU A 67 0.90 -6.72 -3.84
CA GLU A 67 1.66 -7.96 -3.65
C GLU A 67 2.19 -8.05 -2.21
N ALA A 68 2.04 -9.22 -1.58
CA ALA A 68 2.52 -9.49 -0.22
C ALA A 68 2.09 -8.42 0.82
N ASP A 69 0.86 -7.91 0.70
CA ASP A 69 0.28 -6.83 1.52
C ASP A 69 0.83 -5.42 1.23
N TYR A 70 1.60 -5.21 0.15
CA TYR A 70 2.14 -3.89 -0.24
C TYR A 70 1.52 -3.39 -1.54
N GLY A 71 1.14 -2.11 -1.55
CA GLY A 71 0.73 -1.39 -2.74
C GLY A 71 1.47 -0.06 -2.88
N ILE A 72 1.69 0.37 -4.12
CA ILE A 72 2.17 1.72 -4.44
C ILE A 72 1.02 2.48 -5.08
N VAL A 73 0.69 3.65 -4.54
CA VAL A 73 -0.32 4.55 -5.12
C VAL A 73 0.32 5.83 -5.64
N ARG A 74 -0.22 6.33 -6.75
CA ARG A 74 0.23 7.53 -7.47
C ARG A 74 -0.97 8.34 -7.97
N PRO A 75 -0.84 9.65 -8.22
CA PRO A 75 -1.89 10.43 -8.87
C PRO A 75 -2.28 9.86 -10.25
N GLY A 76 -3.57 9.66 -10.47
CA GLY A 76 -4.17 9.11 -11.69
C GLY A 76 -4.03 10.07 -12.86
N GLY A 77 -3.21 9.67 -13.83
CA GLY A 77 -2.85 10.44 -15.02
C GLY A 77 -1.47 10.12 -15.59
N VAL A 78 -0.63 9.41 -14.83
CA VAL A 78 0.66 8.88 -15.33
C VAL A 78 0.48 7.38 -15.56
N SER A 79 0.17 7.01 -16.80
CA SER A 79 0.36 5.64 -17.28
C SER A 79 1.75 5.18 -16.84
N SER A 80 1.85 3.99 -16.25
CA SER A 80 3.16 3.47 -15.87
C SER A 80 4.01 3.39 -17.14
N PRO A 81 5.32 3.69 -17.10
CA PRO A 81 6.19 3.48 -18.26
C PRO A 81 6.21 2.02 -18.72
N ASP A 82 5.77 1.09 -17.87
CA ASP A 82 5.55 -0.34 -18.18
C ASP A 82 4.27 -0.63 -18.99
N ASP A 83 3.33 0.32 -19.15
CA ASP A 83 2.15 0.17 -20.04
C ASP A 83 2.50 0.38 -21.54
N LEU A 84 3.80 0.51 -21.89
CA LEU A 84 4.29 0.72 -23.26
C LEU A 84 4.96 -0.51 -23.90
N ASP A 85 4.91 -1.70 -23.30
CA ASP A 85 5.62 -2.89 -23.82
C ASP A 85 4.74 -3.95 -24.48
N GLU A 86 3.64 -3.62 -25.16
CA GLU A 86 2.89 -4.63 -25.97
C GLU A 86 2.28 -4.09 -27.28
N THR A 87 3.03 -3.33 -28.08
CA THR A 87 2.83 -3.15 -29.54
C THR A 87 4.15 -2.64 -30.13
N ASP A 88 4.91 -3.38 -30.93
CA ASP A 88 4.61 -3.75 -32.31
C ASP A 88 5.28 -5.09 -32.71
N GLY A 89 4.55 -5.89 -33.48
CA GLY A 89 5.11 -6.96 -34.29
C GLY A 89 5.64 -6.46 -35.64
N ASP A 90 6.18 -7.41 -36.41
CA ASP A 90 6.69 -7.36 -37.79
C ASP A 90 8.12 -6.78 -38.01
N GLU A 91 9.14 -7.68 -38.11
CA GLU A 91 9.59 -8.30 -39.38
C GLU A 91 10.47 -9.55 -39.12
#